data_AF-A0A519BVL4-F1
#
_entry.id   AF-A0A519BVL4-F1
#
_cell.length_a   1.000
_cell.length_b   1.000
_cell.length_c   1.000
_cell.angle_alpha   90.00
_cell.angle_beta   90.00
_cell.angle_gamma   90.00
#
_symmetry.space_group_name_H-M   'P 1'
#
loop_
_entity.id
_entity.type
_entity.pdbx_description
1 polymer ?
#
loop_
_entity_poly.entity_id
_entity_poly.type
_entity_poly.pdbx_seq_one_letter_code
_entity_poly.pdbx_strand_id
1 'polypeptide(L)'
;MEFDEYQRKTKETAIYPRDNPMTALSYATLGLVGEAGEIANKVKKIIRDQSGDINQEVKDKLGKELGDVLWYVSALATELEVSLNSVASDNIDKLLSRKERGTLKGSGDNR
;
A
#
# COMPACT_ATOMS: atom_id res chain seq x y z
N MET A 1 -9.82 -10.19 9.19
CA MET A 1 -9.19 -10.90 8.06
C MET A 1 -7.70 -10.77 8.26
N GLU A 2 -6.98 -11.88 8.28
CA GLU A 2 -5.51 -11.87 8.34
C GLU A 2 -4.92 -11.42 7.01
N PHE A 3 -3.71 -10.85 6.97
CA PHE A 3 -3.16 -10.36 5.70
C PHE A 3 -2.93 -11.48 4.69
N ASP A 4 -2.57 -12.70 5.12
CA ASP A 4 -2.45 -13.83 4.19
C ASP A 4 -3.82 -14.29 3.65
N GLU A 5 -4.88 -14.18 4.46
CA GLU A 5 -6.25 -14.45 3.98
C GLU A 5 -6.66 -13.41 2.93
N TYR A 6 -6.36 -12.13 3.19
CA TYR A 6 -6.56 -11.06 2.23
C TYR A 6 -5.75 -11.31 0.95
N GLN A 7 -4.46 -11.66 1.07
CA GLN A 7 -3.60 -11.93 -0.07
C GLN A 7 -4.12 -13.05 -0.95
N ARG A 8 -4.56 -14.16 -0.34
CA ARG A 8 -5.18 -15.27 -1.07
C ARG A 8 -6.43 -14.82 -1.84
N LYS A 9 -7.30 -14.02 -1.21
CA LYS A 9 -8.53 -13.50 -1.85
C LYS A 9 -8.22 -12.50 -2.97
N THR A 10 -7.23 -11.63 -2.80
CA THR A 10 -6.76 -10.73 -3.85
C THR A 10 -6.31 -11.51 -5.07
N LYS A 11 -5.56 -12.61 -4.88
CA LYS A 11 -5.10 -13.48 -5.97
C LYS A 11 -6.26 -14.04 -6.83
N GLU A 12 -7.41 -14.32 -6.22
CA GLU A 12 -8.60 -14.82 -6.94
C GLU A 12 -9.18 -13.80 -7.93
N THR A 13 -8.89 -12.51 -7.74
CA THR A 13 -9.36 -11.41 -8.61
C THR A 13 -8.26 -10.78 -9.47
N ALA A 14 -7.02 -11.25 -9.33
CA ALA A 14 -5.83 -10.66 -9.95
C ALA A 14 -5.69 -11.03 -11.43
N ILE A 15 -6.24 -10.18 -12.29
CA ILE A 15 -6.21 -10.34 -13.75
C ILE A 15 -5.30 -9.26 -14.36
N TYR A 16 -4.13 -9.67 -14.81
CA TYR A 16 -3.17 -8.83 -15.54
C TYR A 16 -2.13 -9.71 -16.27
N PRO A 17 -1.36 -9.17 -17.22
CA PRO A 17 -0.35 -9.93 -17.96
C PRO A 17 0.72 -10.53 -17.03
N ARG A 18 1.03 -11.81 -17.26
CA ARG A 18 2.04 -12.57 -16.51
C ARG A 18 3.01 -13.33 -17.43
N ASP A 19 3.24 -12.80 -18.63
CA ASP A 19 4.07 -13.44 -19.66
C ASP A 19 5.49 -13.77 -19.16
N ASN A 20 6.00 -12.95 -18.23
CA ASN A 20 7.19 -13.22 -17.44
C ASN A 20 7.10 -12.48 -16.08
N PRO A 21 7.95 -12.83 -15.09
CA PRO A 21 7.92 -12.23 -13.77
C PRO A 21 8.09 -10.70 -13.77
N MET A 22 8.93 -10.15 -14.65
CA MET A 22 9.14 -8.71 -14.74
C MET A 22 7.92 -7.97 -15.28
N THR A 23 7.16 -8.56 -16.20
CA THR A 23 5.90 -7.97 -16.68
C THR A 23 4.88 -7.84 -15.55
N ALA A 24 4.65 -8.92 -14.79
CA ALA A 24 3.70 -8.94 -13.69
C ALA A 24 4.10 -7.95 -12.57
N LEU A 25 5.39 -7.98 -12.19
CA LEU A 25 5.94 -7.07 -11.19
C LEU A 25 5.84 -5.61 -11.63
N SER A 26 6.13 -5.32 -12.90
CA SER A 26 6.02 -3.96 -13.46
C SER A 26 4.57 -3.49 -13.47
N TYR A 27 3.63 -4.35 -13.87
CA TYR A 27 2.20 -4.02 -13.87
C TYR A 27 1.73 -3.66 -12.46
N ALA A 28 2.00 -4.53 -11.48
CA ALA A 28 1.57 -4.30 -10.10
C ALA A 28 2.25 -3.08 -9.46
N THR A 29 3.52 -2.82 -9.80
CA THR A 29 4.27 -1.65 -9.32
C THR A 29 3.69 -0.35 -9.88
N LEU A 30 3.42 -0.31 -11.19
CA LEU A 30 2.85 0.88 -11.84
C LEU A 30 1.43 1.14 -11.33
N GLY A 31 0.63 0.09 -11.13
CA GLY A 31 -0.68 0.18 -10.51
C GLY A 31 -0.61 0.77 -9.10
N LEU A 32 0.27 0.24 -8.24
CA LEU A 32 0.50 0.79 -6.89
C LEU A 32 0.80 2.29 -6.90
N VAL A 33 1.69 2.74 -7.80
CA VAL A 33 2.03 4.17 -7.94
C VAL A 33 0.83 4.98 -8.43
N GLY A 34 0.03 4.43 -9.35
CA GLY A 34 -1.22 5.04 -9.80
C GLY A 34 -2.18 5.32 -8.66
N GLU A 35 -2.47 4.31 -7.84
CA GLU A 35 -3.42 4.45 -6.72
C GLU A 35 -2.89 5.39 -5.62
N ALA A 36 -1.59 5.34 -5.34
CA ALA A 36 -0.95 6.33 -4.45
C ALA A 36 -1.06 7.76 -5.01
N GLY A 37 -0.93 7.93 -6.33
CA GLY A 37 -1.12 9.19 -7.03
C GLY A 37 -2.56 9.69 -6.95
N GLU A 38 -3.54 8.79 -7.00
CA GLU A 38 -4.96 9.11 -6.81
C GLU A 38 -5.25 9.61 -5.39
N ILE A 39 -4.66 8.99 -4.36
CA ILE A 39 -4.70 9.52 -2.98
C ILE A 39 -4.16 10.95 -2.97
N ALA A 40 -2.97 11.18 -3.54
CA ALA A 40 -2.33 12.49 -3.56
C ALA A 40 -3.20 13.54 -4.28
N ASN A 41 -3.80 13.18 -5.41
CA ASN A 41 -4.71 14.04 -6.17
C ASN A 41 -5.95 14.43 -5.36
N LYS A 42 -6.54 13.49 -4.63
CA LYS A 42 -7.70 13.75 -3.77
C LYS A 42 -7.34 14.65 -2.60
N VAL A 43 -6.25 14.35 -1.88
CA VAL A 43 -5.74 15.18 -0.77
C VAL A 43 -5.46 16.61 -1.21
N LYS A 44 -4.80 16.81 -2.36
CA LYS A 44 -4.55 18.15 -2.91
C LYS A 44 -5.86 18.93 -3.17
N LYS A 45 -6.90 18.28 -3.71
CA LYS A 45 -8.21 18.90 -3.95
C LYS A 45 -8.92 19.27 -2.65
N ILE A 46 -8.81 18.44 -1.61
CA ILE A 46 -9.37 18.72 -0.28
C ILE A 46 -8.74 19.98 0.33
N ILE A 47 -7.41 20.11 0.23
CA ILE A 47 -6.69 21.30 0.69
C ILE A 47 -7.14 22.55 -0.09
N ARG A 48 -7.27 22.45 -1.42
CA ARG A 48 -7.59 23.59 -2.29
C ARG A 48 -9.05 24.04 -2.19
N ASP A 49 -9.99 23.09 -2.21
CA ASP A 49 -11.42 23.36 -2.47
C ASP A 49 -12.29 23.18 -1.23
N GLN A 50 -11.82 22.47 -0.20
CA GLN A 50 -12.61 22.10 0.97
C GLN A 50 -12.01 22.63 2.27
N SER A 51 -11.02 23.54 2.19
CA SER A 51 -10.33 24.12 3.36
C SER A 51 -9.78 23.06 4.33
N GLY A 52 -9.44 21.87 3.82
CA GLY A 52 -8.99 20.76 4.65
C GLY A 52 -10.09 20.00 5.41
N ASP A 53 -11.37 20.20 5.09
CA ASP A 53 -12.48 19.45 5.72
C ASP A 53 -12.44 17.97 5.34
N ILE A 54 -12.31 17.10 6.34
CA ILE A 54 -12.28 15.63 6.18
C ILE A 54 -13.63 15.06 6.67
N ASN A 55 -14.67 15.35 5.91
CA ASN A 55 -16.00 14.80 6.13
C ASN A 55 -16.13 13.33 5.66
N GLN A 56 -17.30 12.74 5.84
CA GLN A 56 -17.50 11.32 5.54
C GLN A 56 -17.29 10.99 4.05
N GLU A 57 -17.73 11.86 3.14
CA GLU A 57 -17.54 11.65 1.70
C GLU A 57 -16.05 11.60 1.32
N VAL A 58 -15.24 12.47 1.94
CA VAL A 58 -13.79 12.45 1.77
C VAL A 58 -13.18 11.15 2.27
N LYS A 59 -13.59 10.70 3.46
CA LYS A 59 -13.10 9.43 4.04
C LYS A 59 -13.46 8.24 3.16
N ASP A 60 -14.68 8.21 2.63
CA ASP A 60 -15.13 7.13 1.76
C ASP A 60 -14.33 7.10 0.45
N LYS A 61 -14.05 8.28 -0.13
CA LYS A 61 -13.22 8.38 -1.34
C LYS A 61 -11.79 7.95 -1.08
N LEU A 62 -11.14 8.47 -0.04
CA LEU A 62 -9.76 8.08 0.29
C LEU A 62 -9.66 6.62 0.72
N GLY A 63 -10.67 6.10 1.41
CA GLY A 63 -10.76 4.70 1.82
C GLY A 63 -10.78 3.73 0.65
N LYS A 64 -11.43 4.08 -0.46
CA LYS A 64 -11.40 3.28 -1.70
C LYS A 64 -9.98 3.17 -2.25
N GLU A 65 -9.30 4.29 -2.43
CA GLU A 65 -7.92 4.31 -2.94
C GLU A 65 -6.93 3.63 -2.00
N LEU A 66 -7.13 3.73 -0.68
CA LEU A 66 -6.34 2.97 0.29
C LEU A 66 -6.55 1.46 0.12
N GLY A 67 -7.77 1.04 -0.20
CA GLY A 67 -8.09 -0.34 -0.55
C GLY A 67 -7.38 -0.77 -1.83
N ASP A 68 -7.37 0.07 -2.86
CA ASP A 68 -6.70 -0.21 -4.13
C ASP A 68 -5.17 -0.27 -3.97
N VAL A 69 -4.59 0.62 -3.15
CA VAL A 69 -3.17 0.54 -2.72
C VAL A 69 -2.90 -0.80 -2.04
N LEU A 70 -3.74 -1.21 -1.08
CA LEU A 70 -3.56 -2.47 -0.36
C LEU A 70 -3.68 -3.67 -1.32
N TRP A 71 -4.57 -3.61 -2.29
CA TRP A 71 -4.72 -4.63 -3.32
C TRP A 71 -3.42 -4.78 -4.14
N TYR A 72 -2.81 -3.69 -4.59
CA TYR A 72 -1.54 -3.76 -5.32
C TYR A 72 -0.34 -4.16 -4.46
N VAL A 73 -0.28 -3.74 -3.18
CA VAL A 73 0.73 -4.26 -2.24
C VAL A 73 0.60 -5.78 -2.09
N SER A 74 -0.63 -6.28 -1.99
CA SER A 74 -0.92 -7.71 -1.94
C SER A 74 -0.58 -8.44 -3.25
N ALA A 75 -0.80 -7.81 -4.40
CA ALA A 75 -0.40 -8.34 -5.70
C ALA A 75 1.13 -8.45 -5.79
N LEU A 76 1.86 -7.40 -5.39
CA LEU A 76 3.33 -7.42 -5.34
C LEU A 76 3.87 -8.51 -4.41
N ALA A 77 3.30 -8.66 -3.21
CA ALA A 77 3.69 -9.74 -2.30
C ALA A 77 3.52 -11.12 -2.96
N THR A 78 2.44 -11.30 -3.74
CA THR A 78 2.18 -12.53 -4.48
C THR A 78 3.20 -12.78 -5.59
N GLU A 79 3.52 -11.78 -6.40
CA GLU A 79 4.49 -11.91 -7.50
C GLU A 79 5.94 -12.03 -7.00
N LEU A 80 6.23 -11.56 -5.78
CA LEU A 80 7.52 -11.74 -5.09
C LEU A 80 7.60 -13.04 -4.27
N GLU A 81 6.53 -13.85 -4.24
CA GLU A 81 6.44 -15.08 -3.46
C GLU A 81 6.69 -14.88 -1.94
N VAL A 82 6.26 -13.75 -1.40
CA VAL A 82 6.37 -13.42 0.04
C VAL A 82 5.00 -13.35 0.70
N SER A 83 4.94 -13.67 1.99
CA SER A 83 3.74 -13.51 2.81
C SER A 83 3.50 -12.04 3.13
N LEU A 84 2.27 -11.57 2.90
CA LEU A 84 1.87 -10.22 3.30
C LEU A 84 1.82 -10.07 4.82
N ASN A 85 1.49 -11.13 5.57
CA ASN A 85 1.63 -11.14 7.04
C ASN A 85 3.09 -10.94 7.48
N SER A 86 4.05 -11.62 6.84
CA SER A 86 5.48 -11.42 7.14
C SER A 86 5.90 -9.99 6.84
N VAL A 87 5.52 -9.44 5.69
CA VAL A 87 5.82 -8.04 5.33
C VAL A 87 5.30 -7.05 6.38
N ALA A 88 4.07 -7.26 6.87
CA ALA A 88 3.47 -6.43 7.90
C ALA A 88 4.19 -6.59 9.26
N SER A 89 4.47 -7.83 9.66
CA SER A 89 5.10 -8.16 10.94
C SER A 89 6.54 -7.62 11.00
N ASP A 90 7.34 -7.87 9.97
CA ASP A 90 8.72 -7.38 9.85
C ASP A 90 8.78 -5.84 9.89
N ASN A 91 7.77 -5.17 9.30
CA ASN A 91 7.66 -3.72 9.37
C ASN A 91 7.43 -3.23 10.81
N ILE A 92 6.50 -3.85 11.54
CA ILE A 92 6.20 -3.51 12.93
C ILE A 92 7.40 -3.77 13.83
N ASP A 93 8.03 -4.95 13.73
CA ASP A 93 9.20 -5.31 14.54
C ASP A 93 10.35 -4.33 14.33
N LYS A 94 10.63 -3.98 13.06
CA LYS A 94 11.61 -2.94 12.71
C LYS A 94 11.27 -1.59 13.35
N LEU A 95 10.02 -1.14 13.28
CA LEU A 95 9.60 0.15 13.83
C LEU A 95 9.61 0.17 15.36
N LEU A 96 9.21 -0.92 16.03
CA LEU A 96 9.29 -1.07 17.48
C LEU A 96 10.75 -1.08 17.95
N SER A 97 11.61 -1.82 17.26
CA SER A 97 13.05 -1.83 17.53
C SER A 97 13.68 -0.44 17.39
N ARG A 98 13.28 0.35 16.38
CA ARG A 98 13.70 1.76 16.23
C ARG A 98 13.14 2.65 17.34
N LYS A 99 11.93 2.37 17.83
CA LYS A 99 11.31 3.09 18.96
C LYS A 99 12.13 2.90 20.23
N GLU A 100 12.50 1.65 20.54
CA GLU A 100 13.30 1.30 21.71
C GLU A 100 14.68 1.96 21.69
N ARG A 101 15.32 2.03 20.51
CA ARG A 101 16.61 2.72 20.34
C ARG A 101 16.51 4.26 20.29
N GLY A 102 15.30 4.83 20.28
CA GLY A 102 15.11 6.28 20.12
C GLY A 102 15.45 6.81 18.71
N THR A 103 15.56 5.96 17.69
CA THR A 103 16.01 6.33 16.33
C THR A 103 14.85 6.50 15.33
N LEU A 104 13.61 6.60 15.79
CA LEU A 104 12.44 6.85 14.91
C LEU A 104 12.60 8.14 14.10
N LYS A 105 13.18 9.20 14.69
CA LYS A 105 13.34 10.52 14.06
C LYS A 105 14.70 10.62 13.34
N GLY A 106 14.69 11.03 12.08
CA GLY A 106 15.88 11.37 11.26
C GLY A 106 15.80 10.82 9.82
N SER A 107 16.86 10.98 9.04
CA SER A 107 16.73 11.25 7.60
C SER A 107 17.40 10.24 6.64
N GLY A 108 17.32 8.92 6.84
CA GLY A 108 18.09 8.02 5.97
C GLY A 108 17.52 6.61 5.75
N ASP A 109 17.84 6.07 4.57
CA ASP A 109 17.36 4.78 4.01
C ASP A 109 17.92 3.53 4.70
N ASN A 110 18.99 3.66 5.51
CA ASN A 110 19.54 2.57 6.32
C ASN A 110 19.20 2.76 7.80
N ARG A 111 17.98 2.39 8.19
CA ARG A 111 17.46 2.47 9.56
C ARG A 111 16.83 1.17 10.01
#